data_AF-A0A819S318-F1
#
_entry.id   AF-A0A819S318-F1
#
_cell.length_a   1.000
_cell.length_b   1.000
_cell.length_c   1.000
_cell.angle_alpha   90.00
_cell.angle_beta   90.00
_cell.angle_gamma   90.00
#
_symmetry.space_group_name_H-M   'P 1'
#
loop_
_entity.id
_entity.type
_entity.pdbx_description
1 polymer ?
#
loop_
_entity_poly.entity_id
_entity_poly.type
_entity_poly.pdbx_seq_one_letter_code
_entity_poly.pdbx_strand_id
1 'polypeptide(L)'
;MSSSSRISTLVESESLLLNTIKRAYNEYEYREISLEKLQILSEKFYQIWMRPQIMSNIINRNNEGYLVVEYLEQLLLNDKMNDNFFILIINTLIKNQNFYHSFLNDHKRFKQLFNLSIRKPVYLMRYIELLYYYCPLNFISNIGLEFYRFVVDTYFIKYLRQIPYDIDWLAAFSTLLYQFYENTTKNLLSTEFIFTNQKDAIDYSIYVIDTLLHHHLKIKLTKDLIYDLKLINIIIKTITVVWKQNPSTENSTQENQDGITPIQIRSIEYLFDVMSTNKSPEKNLSKTTFSCAILSLFPRIQLDIADTIIKTMFNDARLNGERLSIMIKCLIELIDAPIQLIQHMPYETWITGLCTALVKFNQHEYLIKIIDETTLFLIDHLFYFETYDNAIQILFWFVRYDKRIQTFRYILNRLSSLFEQLKINNNDDLKTKIIELCHMGIAIHSEYDLSNEIILKQIFHSFPQPDLNILLNHKNIHAKFHSINFENDNKIKNRLGIINLGNTCYVNSVLQALYQCDLFRKYILEHQFNEQIVLRELQIIFAQLNLSKRPYINAANLVSLI
;
A
#
# COMPACT_ATOMS: atom_id res chain seq x y z
N MET A 1 18.57 -62.51 24.51
CA MET A 1 17.77 -62.09 25.70
C MET A 1 17.74 -60.56 25.94
N SER A 2 18.50 -59.74 25.22
CA SER A 2 18.51 -58.26 25.38
C SER A 2 17.55 -57.50 24.45
N SER A 3 16.90 -58.16 23.50
CA SER A 3 15.95 -57.55 22.55
C SER A 3 14.51 -57.52 23.08
N SER A 4 14.05 -58.55 23.82
CA SER A 4 12.67 -58.60 24.32
C SER A 4 12.41 -57.65 25.50
N SER A 5 13.41 -57.39 26.33
CA SER A 5 13.26 -56.43 27.44
C SER A 5 13.15 -54.98 26.96
N ARG A 6 13.92 -54.60 25.92
CA ARG A 6 13.82 -53.28 25.29
C ARG A 6 12.45 -53.05 24.64
N ILE A 7 11.91 -54.05 23.96
CA ILE A 7 10.57 -53.98 23.34
C ILE A 7 9.47 -53.81 24.41
N SER A 8 9.54 -54.53 25.53
CA SER A 8 8.55 -54.39 26.62
C SER A 8 8.53 -52.99 27.25
N THR A 9 9.70 -52.40 27.50
CA THR A 9 9.81 -51.03 28.06
C THR A 9 9.35 -49.94 27.08
N LEU A 10 9.45 -50.22 25.77
CA LEU A 10 9.02 -49.30 24.70
C LEU A 10 7.49 -49.25 24.61
N VAL A 11 6.82 -50.42 24.57
CA VAL A 11 5.34 -50.53 24.53
C VAL A 11 4.70 -49.88 25.76
N GLU A 12 5.32 -50.03 26.93
CA GLU A 12 4.85 -49.39 28.16
C GLU A 12 4.86 -47.86 28.07
N SER A 13 5.91 -47.27 27.47
CA SER A 13 6.07 -45.82 27.36
C SER A 13 5.04 -45.17 26.42
N GLU A 14 4.69 -45.84 25.33
CA GLU A 14 3.70 -45.38 24.36
C GLU A 14 2.26 -45.56 24.89
N SER A 15 2.00 -46.68 25.59
CA SER A 15 0.72 -46.89 26.29
C SER A 15 0.50 -45.84 27.39
N LEU A 16 1.57 -45.42 28.08
CA LEU A 16 1.50 -44.38 29.12
C LEU A 16 1.15 -43.03 28.51
N LEU A 17 1.76 -42.67 27.37
CA LEU A 17 1.43 -41.45 26.63
C LEU A 17 -0.03 -41.47 26.17
N LEU A 18 -0.46 -42.56 25.53
CA LEU A 18 -1.84 -42.72 25.05
C LEU A 18 -2.86 -42.62 26.18
N ASN A 19 -2.60 -43.28 27.32
CA ASN A 19 -3.47 -43.23 28.49
C ASN A 19 -3.50 -41.83 29.14
N THR A 20 -2.40 -41.09 29.06
CA THR A 20 -2.34 -39.70 29.54
C THR A 20 -3.16 -38.79 28.65
N ILE A 21 -3.10 -38.95 27.32
CA ILE A 21 -3.93 -38.20 26.35
C ILE A 21 -5.41 -38.51 26.58
N LYS A 22 -5.76 -39.80 26.69
CA LYS A 22 -7.14 -40.26 26.96
C LYS A 22 -7.70 -39.66 28.25
N ARG A 23 -6.92 -39.64 29.34
CA ARG A 23 -7.35 -39.02 30.60
C ARG A 23 -7.54 -37.52 30.47
N ALA A 24 -6.59 -36.82 29.85
CA ALA A 24 -6.68 -35.38 29.67
C ALA A 24 -7.90 -34.98 28.83
N TYR A 25 -8.17 -35.74 27.76
CA TYR A 25 -9.35 -35.52 26.92
C TYR A 25 -10.65 -35.76 27.71
N ASN A 26 -10.74 -36.88 28.44
CA ASN A 26 -11.92 -37.16 29.27
C ASN A 26 -12.11 -36.08 30.36
N GLU A 27 -11.04 -35.68 31.05
CA GLU A 27 -11.13 -34.59 32.05
C GLU A 27 -11.63 -33.28 31.43
N TYR A 28 -11.24 -33.00 30.19
CA TYR A 28 -11.65 -31.81 29.46
C TYR A 28 -13.10 -31.88 28.95
N GLU A 29 -13.52 -33.04 28.42
CA GLU A 29 -14.88 -33.26 27.92
C GLU A 29 -15.93 -33.11 29.04
N TYR A 30 -15.56 -33.45 30.28
CA TYR A 30 -16.46 -33.37 31.44
C TYR A 30 -16.27 -32.13 32.33
N ARG A 31 -15.21 -31.33 32.17
CA ARG A 31 -14.93 -30.12 32.98
C ARG A 31 -14.21 -29.04 32.17
N GLU A 32 -14.60 -27.77 32.33
CA GLU A 32 -13.78 -26.64 31.85
C GLU A 32 -12.42 -26.65 32.55
N ILE A 33 -11.37 -26.94 31.80
CA ILE A 33 -9.98 -26.88 32.28
C ILE A 33 -9.47 -25.45 32.09
N SER A 34 -8.86 -24.88 33.15
CA SER A 34 -8.23 -23.57 33.07
C SER A 34 -7.07 -23.53 32.06
N LEU A 35 -6.82 -22.36 31.48
CA LEU A 35 -5.73 -22.10 30.54
C LEU A 35 -4.35 -22.52 31.09
N GLU A 36 -4.14 -22.35 32.39
CA GLU A 36 -2.91 -22.72 33.11
C GLU A 36 -2.73 -24.24 33.19
N LYS A 37 -3.81 -25.00 33.45
CA LYS A 37 -3.79 -26.47 33.43
C LYS A 37 -3.59 -27.01 32.01
N LEU A 38 -4.17 -26.33 31.01
CA LEU A 38 -3.89 -26.64 29.60
C LEU A 38 -2.40 -26.46 29.30
N GLN A 39 -1.76 -25.35 29.66
CA GLN A 39 -0.32 -25.17 29.45
C GLN A 39 0.53 -26.27 30.12
N ILE A 40 0.20 -26.66 31.36
CA ILE A 40 0.88 -27.76 32.07
C ILE A 40 0.71 -29.09 31.31
N LEU A 41 -0.48 -29.37 30.78
CA LEU A 41 -0.74 -30.55 29.97
C LEU A 41 0.07 -30.55 28.67
N SER A 42 0.14 -29.41 27.96
CA SER A 42 0.96 -29.28 26.74
C SER A 42 2.42 -29.60 27.02
N GLU A 43 2.96 -29.05 28.11
CA GLU A 43 4.37 -29.24 28.46
C GLU A 43 4.67 -30.68 28.88
N LYS A 44 3.74 -31.31 29.63
CA LYS A 44 3.83 -32.74 29.96
C LYS A 44 3.78 -33.61 28.71
N PHE A 45 2.88 -33.33 27.76
CA PHE A 45 2.84 -34.08 26.52
C PHE A 45 4.12 -33.92 25.72
N TYR A 46 4.63 -32.69 25.61
CA TYR A 46 5.90 -32.42 24.93
C TYR A 46 7.06 -33.21 25.55
N GLN A 47 7.20 -33.19 26.89
CA GLN A 47 8.26 -33.93 27.58
C GLN A 47 8.15 -35.45 27.43
N ILE A 48 6.94 -36.01 27.45
CA ILE A 48 6.74 -37.45 27.25
C ILE A 48 7.09 -37.82 25.80
N TRP A 49 6.67 -37.02 24.84
CA TRP A 49 6.91 -37.27 23.41
C TRP A 49 8.38 -37.13 23.02
N MET A 50 9.12 -36.19 23.63
CA MET A 50 10.56 -35.98 23.38
C MET A 50 11.46 -37.09 23.94
N ARG A 51 10.90 -38.13 24.58
CA ARG A 51 11.69 -39.28 25.04
C ARG A 51 12.31 -40.00 23.83
N PRO A 52 13.65 -40.20 23.81
CA PRO A 52 14.36 -40.78 22.67
C PRO A 52 13.81 -42.11 22.15
N GLN A 53 13.27 -42.91 23.08
CA GLN A 53 12.66 -44.22 22.86
C GLN A 53 11.40 -44.17 21.99
N ILE A 54 10.55 -43.16 22.20
CA ILE A 54 9.32 -42.94 21.43
C ILE A 54 9.69 -42.36 20.05
N MET A 55 10.65 -41.43 20.01
CA MET A 55 11.12 -40.84 18.76
C MET A 55 11.74 -41.86 17.79
N SER A 56 12.55 -42.80 18.30
CA SER A 56 13.20 -43.82 17.46
C SER A 56 12.23 -44.81 16.81
N ASN A 57 11.06 -45.05 17.41
CA ASN A 57 10.03 -45.94 16.89
C ASN A 57 9.06 -45.25 15.90
N ILE A 58 8.88 -43.92 16.00
CA ILE A 58 8.12 -43.16 15.00
C ILE A 58 8.93 -43.05 13.68
N ILE A 59 10.25 -42.87 13.80
CA ILE A 59 11.13 -42.69 12.63
C ILE A 59 11.42 -44.02 11.93
N ASN A 60 11.57 -45.12 12.68
CA ASN A 60 11.69 -46.46 12.12
C ASN A 60 10.30 -47.04 11.91
N ARG A 61 9.85 -47.15 10.66
CA ARG A 61 8.52 -47.61 10.16
C ARG A 61 8.07 -49.01 10.64
N ASN A 62 8.10 -49.29 11.94
CA ASN A 62 7.53 -50.47 12.55
C ASN A 62 6.19 -50.04 13.17
N ASN A 63 5.13 -50.79 12.85
CA ASN A 63 3.70 -50.49 13.00
C ASN A 63 3.19 -50.02 14.39
N GLU A 64 4.03 -49.79 15.39
CA GLU A 64 3.63 -49.52 16.78
C GLU A 64 3.48 -48.02 17.07
N GLY A 65 4.25 -47.14 16.40
CA GLY A 65 4.15 -45.67 16.49
C GLY A 65 2.82 -45.06 16.01
N TYR A 66 1.89 -45.90 15.53
CA TYR A 66 0.61 -45.50 14.93
C TYR A 66 -0.48 -45.24 15.98
N LEU A 67 -0.43 -45.84 17.17
CA LEU A 67 -1.57 -45.79 18.10
C LEU A 67 -1.82 -44.39 18.68
N VAL A 68 -0.76 -43.65 18.99
CA VAL A 68 -0.90 -42.28 19.49
C VAL A 68 -1.31 -41.34 18.35
N VAL A 69 -0.74 -41.51 17.16
CA VAL A 69 -1.09 -40.70 15.99
C VAL A 69 -2.54 -40.96 15.57
N GLU A 70 -2.96 -42.22 15.44
CA GLU A 70 -4.34 -42.60 15.14
C GLU A 70 -5.33 -42.10 16.19
N TYR A 71 -4.99 -42.16 17.48
CA TYR A 71 -5.87 -41.64 18.51
C TYR A 71 -5.98 -40.12 18.45
N LEU A 72 -4.87 -39.41 18.22
CA LEU A 72 -4.91 -37.98 17.98
C LEU A 72 -5.71 -37.65 16.71
N GLU A 73 -5.55 -38.40 15.63
CA GLU A 73 -6.36 -38.27 14.42
C GLU A 73 -7.86 -38.44 14.69
N GLN A 74 -8.24 -39.46 15.47
CA GLN A 74 -9.63 -39.67 15.88
C GLN A 74 -10.16 -38.53 16.75
N LEU A 75 -9.33 -37.97 17.63
CA LEU A 75 -9.67 -36.78 18.42
C LEU A 75 -9.84 -35.54 17.55
N LEU A 76 -8.96 -35.33 16.55
CA LEU A 76 -9.07 -34.26 15.57
C LEU A 76 -10.32 -34.44 14.67
N LEU A 77 -10.84 -35.66 14.51
CA LEU A 77 -12.10 -35.91 13.81
C LEU A 77 -13.35 -35.77 14.69
N ASN A 78 -13.19 -35.50 15.99
CA ASN A 78 -14.32 -35.41 16.91
C ASN A 78 -14.95 -34.01 16.94
N ASP A 79 -16.14 -33.90 16.35
CA ASP A 79 -16.93 -32.67 16.24
C ASP A 79 -17.27 -32.01 17.59
N LYS A 80 -17.23 -32.77 18.69
CA LYS A 80 -17.61 -32.32 20.04
C LYS A 80 -16.43 -31.81 20.88
N MET A 81 -15.19 -32.06 20.46
CA MET A 81 -13.99 -31.68 21.21
C MET A 81 -13.85 -30.16 21.28
N ASN A 82 -13.63 -29.50 22.41
CA ASN A 82 -13.59 -28.03 22.42
C ASN A 82 -12.28 -27.44 21.83
N ASP A 83 -12.40 -26.27 21.19
CA ASP A 83 -11.34 -25.60 20.42
C ASP A 83 -10.05 -25.33 21.22
N ASN A 84 -10.11 -25.10 22.54
CA ASN A 84 -8.92 -24.86 23.34
C ASN A 84 -8.09 -26.13 23.58
N PHE A 85 -8.75 -27.27 23.80
CA PHE A 85 -8.07 -28.57 23.90
C PHE A 85 -7.58 -29.06 22.54
N PHE A 86 -8.29 -28.67 21.49
CA PHE A 86 -7.85 -28.83 20.12
C PHE A 86 -6.54 -28.07 19.82
N ILE A 87 -6.49 -26.79 20.16
CA ILE A 87 -5.28 -25.96 20.03
C ILE A 87 -4.12 -26.56 20.82
N LEU A 88 -4.37 -27.09 22.02
CA LEU A 88 -3.38 -27.77 22.84
C LEU A 88 -2.72 -28.95 22.11
N ILE A 89 -3.52 -29.84 21.52
CA ILE A 89 -3.03 -31.02 20.81
C ILE A 89 -2.16 -30.59 19.63
N ILE A 90 -2.65 -29.65 18.83
CA ILE A 90 -1.91 -29.15 17.66
C ILE A 90 -0.58 -28.49 18.09
N ASN A 91 -0.58 -27.61 19.09
CA ASN A 91 0.64 -26.97 19.60
C ASN A 91 1.66 -28.00 20.10
N THR A 92 1.20 -29.07 20.72
CA THR A 92 2.04 -30.14 21.24
C THR A 92 2.66 -30.98 20.12
N LEU A 93 1.88 -31.33 19.10
CA LEU A 93 2.35 -32.04 17.91
C LEU A 93 3.40 -31.24 17.14
N ILE A 94 3.25 -29.91 17.10
CA ILE A 94 4.08 -29.01 16.31
C ILE A 94 5.43 -28.69 16.96
N LYS A 95 5.53 -28.68 18.30
CA LYS A 95 6.83 -28.56 18.99
C LYS A 95 7.81 -29.70 18.63
N ASN A 96 7.37 -30.74 17.93
CA ASN A 96 8.18 -31.87 17.51
C ASN A 96 8.48 -31.87 15.99
N GLN A 97 9.69 -31.46 15.62
CA GLN A 97 10.15 -31.38 14.22
C GLN A 97 10.11 -32.74 13.48
N ASN A 98 10.34 -33.86 14.18
CA ASN A 98 10.36 -35.19 13.54
C ASN A 98 8.94 -35.75 13.31
N PHE A 99 8.01 -35.48 14.24
CA PHE A 99 6.58 -35.75 14.00
C PHE A 99 6.11 -34.97 12.78
N TYR A 100 6.45 -33.69 12.71
CA TYR A 100 6.12 -32.83 11.57
C TYR A 100 6.66 -33.41 10.26
N HIS A 101 7.92 -33.86 10.23
CA HIS A 101 8.50 -34.47 9.03
C HIS A 101 7.76 -35.74 8.56
N SER A 102 7.38 -36.63 9.49
CA SER A 102 6.64 -37.86 9.16
C SER A 102 5.18 -37.59 8.79
N PHE A 103 4.52 -36.66 9.48
CA PHE A 103 3.13 -36.27 9.28
C PHE A 103 2.93 -35.53 7.94
N LEU A 104 3.91 -34.70 7.54
CA LEU A 104 3.93 -34.01 6.25
C LEU A 104 4.28 -34.92 5.07
N ASN A 105 5.16 -35.91 5.27
CA ASN A 105 5.44 -36.93 4.26
C ASN A 105 4.18 -37.71 3.84
N ASP A 106 3.16 -37.72 4.70
CA ASP A 106 1.85 -38.33 4.46
C ASP A 106 0.76 -37.26 4.20
N HIS A 107 1.06 -36.24 3.38
CA HIS A 107 0.14 -35.13 3.08
C HIS A 107 -1.28 -35.58 2.65
N LYS A 108 -1.41 -36.79 2.07
CA LYS A 108 -2.70 -37.41 1.73
C LYS A 108 -3.58 -37.63 2.96
N ARG A 109 -2.98 -38.02 4.08
CA ARG A 109 -3.64 -38.28 5.37
C ARG A 109 -4.10 -36.98 6.03
N PHE A 110 -3.28 -35.93 5.98
CA PHE A 110 -3.70 -34.58 6.40
C PHE A 110 -4.83 -34.04 5.52
N LYS A 111 -4.74 -34.20 4.18
CA LYS A 111 -5.81 -33.86 3.24
C LYS A 111 -7.13 -34.55 3.61
N GLN A 112 -7.07 -35.82 3.98
CA GLN A 112 -8.24 -36.59 4.43
C GLN A 112 -8.80 -36.05 5.75
N LEU A 113 -7.96 -35.90 6.79
CA LEU A 113 -8.37 -35.35 8.10
C LEU A 113 -9.01 -33.98 7.98
N PHE A 114 -8.35 -33.08 7.23
CA PHE A 114 -8.86 -31.74 7.00
C PHE A 114 -10.20 -31.76 6.26
N ASN A 115 -10.33 -32.59 5.21
CA ASN A 115 -11.56 -32.69 4.44
C ASN A 115 -12.73 -33.30 5.23
N LEU A 116 -12.45 -34.10 6.25
CA LEU A 116 -13.44 -34.74 7.11
C LEU A 116 -13.87 -33.83 8.27
N SER A 117 -13.05 -32.90 8.73
CA SER A 117 -13.40 -32.02 9.85
C SER A 117 -14.47 -30.98 9.48
N ILE A 118 -15.39 -30.66 10.39
CA ILE A 118 -16.37 -29.58 10.20
C ILE A 118 -15.76 -28.19 10.47
N ARG A 119 -14.65 -28.10 11.22
CA ARG A 119 -14.05 -26.81 11.64
C ARG A 119 -12.95 -26.29 10.72
N LYS A 120 -12.96 -26.71 9.44
CA LYS A 120 -11.89 -26.47 8.43
C LYS A 120 -11.22 -25.10 8.48
N PRO A 121 -11.96 -23.97 8.64
CA PRO A 121 -11.34 -22.66 8.73
C PRO A 121 -10.43 -22.53 9.97
N VAL A 122 -10.91 -22.93 11.16
CA VAL A 122 -10.14 -22.86 12.41
C VAL A 122 -8.91 -23.78 12.36
N TYR A 123 -9.05 -24.98 11.77
CA TYR A 123 -7.94 -25.91 11.51
C TYR A 123 -6.85 -25.26 10.67
N LEU A 124 -7.24 -24.72 9.51
CA LEU A 124 -6.30 -24.14 8.55
C LEU A 124 -5.55 -22.96 9.18
N MET A 125 -6.30 -22.13 9.89
CA MET A 125 -5.85 -20.89 10.49
C MET A 125 -4.77 -21.12 11.54
N ARG A 126 -5.00 -21.99 12.54
CA ARG A 126 -3.96 -22.30 13.54
C ARG A 126 -2.81 -23.11 12.98
N TYR A 127 -3.06 -23.95 11.97
CA TYR A 127 -1.99 -24.70 11.32
C TYR A 127 -1.05 -23.81 10.51
N ILE A 128 -1.58 -22.79 9.82
CA ILE A 128 -0.83 -21.74 9.12
C ILE A 128 0.01 -20.91 10.11
N GLU A 129 -0.59 -20.42 11.19
CA GLU A 129 0.14 -19.69 12.23
C GLU A 129 1.29 -20.52 12.83
N LEU A 130 1.08 -21.83 12.97
CA LEU A 130 2.10 -22.70 13.53
C LEU A 130 3.19 -23.10 12.53
N LEU A 131 2.86 -23.22 11.23
CA LEU A 131 3.86 -23.25 10.15
C LEU A 131 4.76 -22.00 10.20
N TYR A 132 4.18 -20.84 10.45
CA TYR A 132 4.90 -19.57 10.52
C TYR A 132 5.90 -19.52 11.67
N TYR A 133 5.50 -19.99 12.86
CA TYR A 133 6.37 -19.94 14.04
C TYR A 133 7.41 -21.07 14.13
N TYR A 134 7.11 -22.25 13.55
CA TYR A 134 7.89 -23.47 13.84
C TYR A 134 8.50 -24.16 12.62
N CYS A 135 8.28 -23.68 11.40
CA CYS A 135 8.95 -24.21 10.21
C CYS A 135 10.30 -23.49 10.04
N PRO A 136 11.44 -24.09 10.41
CA PRO A 136 12.73 -23.41 10.33
C PRO A 136 13.09 -23.08 8.87
N LEU A 137 13.90 -22.04 8.67
CA LEU A 137 14.45 -21.62 7.36
C LEU A 137 15.07 -22.78 6.55
N ASN A 138 15.55 -23.83 7.23
CA ASN A 138 16.15 -25.02 6.62
C ASN A 138 15.13 -26.08 6.16
N PHE A 139 13.83 -25.90 6.43
CA PHE A 139 12.77 -26.87 6.09
C PHE A 139 12.27 -26.74 4.65
N ILE A 140 12.65 -25.67 3.94
CA ILE A 140 12.34 -25.49 2.51
C ILE A 140 13.39 -26.25 1.69
N SER A 141 13.41 -27.57 1.92
CA SER A 141 13.78 -28.55 0.90
C SER A 141 12.53 -28.83 0.02
N ASN A 142 12.65 -29.64 -1.03
CA ASN A 142 11.55 -29.94 -1.97
C ASN A 142 10.22 -30.33 -1.28
N ILE A 143 10.28 -31.03 -0.14
CA ILE A 143 9.10 -31.50 0.61
C ILE A 143 8.36 -30.32 1.27
N GLY A 144 9.08 -29.34 1.81
CA GLY A 144 8.48 -28.14 2.38
C GLY A 144 7.77 -27.28 1.33
N LEU A 145 8.30 -27.27 0.10
CA LEU A 145 7.72 -26.54 -1.02
C LEU A 145 6.42 -27.18 -1.53
N GLU A 146 6.39 -28.51 -1.72
CA GLU A 146 5.17 -29.25 -2.07
C GLU A 146 4.07 -29.05 -1.02
N PHE A 147 4.45 -29.04 0.25
CA PHE A 147 3.50 -28.85 1.32
C PHE A 147 2.96 -27.40 1.39
N TYR A 148 3.84 -26.41 1.23
CA TYR A 148 3.42 -25.02 1.11
C TYR A 148 2.42 -24.83 -0.06
N ARG A 149 2.72 -25.41 -1.23
CA ARG A 149 1.84 -25.41 -2.40
C ARG A 149 0.48 -26.01 -2.09
N PHE A 150 0.48 -27.14 -1.40
CA PHE A 150 -0.76 -27.78 -0.96
C PHE A 150 -1.60 -26.85 -0.07
N VAL A 151 -1.00 -26.17 0.92
CA VAL A 151 -1.73 -25.28 1.83
C VAL A 151 -2.26 -24.04 1.11
N VAL A 152 -1.42 -23.36 0.33
CA VAL A 152 -1.78 -22.11 -0.36
C VAL A 152 -2.81 -22.38 -1.47
N ASP A 153 -2.50 -23.28 -2.39
CA ASP A 153 -3.29 -23.48 -3.61
C ASP A 153 -4.57 -24.27 -3.33
N THR A 154 -4.54 -25.26 -2.42
CA THR A 154 -5.70 -26.14 -2.21
C THR A 154 -6.69 -25.58 -1.19
N TYR A 155 -6.19 -24.85 -0.19
CA TYR A 155 -6.98 -24.51 0.98
C TYR A 155 -7.14 -23.01 1.15
N PHE A 156 -6.04 -22.27 1.25
CA PHE A 156 -6.12 -20.89 1.68
C PHE A 156 -7.04 -20.04 0.80
N ILE A 157 -6.90 -20.11 -0.52
CA ILE A 157 -7.66 -19.25 -1.44
C ILE A 157 -9.15 -19.58 -1.45
N LYS A 158 -9.49 -20.87 -1.26
CA LYS A 158 -10.88 -21.32 -1.15
C LYS A 158 -11.56 -20.78 0.12
N TYR A 159 -10.81 -20.64 1.22
CA TYR A 159 -11.34 -20.19 2.50
C TYR A 159 -11.09 -18.71 2.77
N LEU A 160 -10.20 -18.05 2.03
CA LEU A 160 -9.88 -16.63 2.11
C LEU A 160 -11.16 -15.78 2.11
N ARG A 161 -12.04 -16.04 1.14
CA ARG A 161 -13.32 -15.32 1.00
C ARG A 161 -14.35 -15.61 2.09
N GLN A 162 -14.10 -16.60 2.94
CA GLN A 162 -14.99 -16.97 4.06
C GLN A 162 -14.48 -16.42 5.40
N ILE A 163 -13.25 -15.93 5.44
CA ILE A 163 -12.66 -15.35 6.64
C ILE A 163 -13.08 -13.86 6.66
N PRO A 164 -13.59 -13.35 7.80
CA PRO A 164 -13.86 -11.92 7.92
C PRO A 164 -12.56 -11.12 7.76
N TYR A 165 -12.65 -9.89 7.27
CA TYR A 165 -11.55 -8.96 6.97
C TYR A 165 -10.68 -8.61 8.19
N ASP A 166 -9.93 -9.59 8.71
CA ASP A 166 -9.11 -9.53 9.90
C ASP A 166 -7.64 -9.30 9.52
N ILE A 167 -7.10 -8.17 9.99
CA ILE A 167 -5.75 -7.75 9.65
C ILE A 167 -4.67 -8.61 10.30
N ASP A 168 -4.92 -9.16 11.50
CA ASP A 168 -3.96 -10.00 12.22
C ASP A 168 -3.73 -11.28 11.40
N TRP A 169 -4.82 -11.84 10.90
CA TRP A 169 -4.80 -13.01 10.04
C TRP A 169 -4.13 -12.76 8.71
N LEU A 170 -4.52 -11.69 8.03
CA LEU A 170 -3.93 -11.35 6.75
C LEU A 170 -2.42 -11.12 6.91
N ALA A 171 -1.98 -10.42 7.95
CA ALA A 171 -0.56 -10.19 8.19
C ALA A 171 0.22 -11.47 8.50
N ALA A 172 -0.31 -12.37 9.34
CA ALA A 172 0.33 -13.66 9.61
C ALA A 172 0.52 -14.46 8.32
N PHE A 173 -0.51 -14.52 7.48
CA PHE A 173 -0.43 -15.18 6.19
C PHE A 173 0.51 -14.47 5.20
N SER A 174 0.44 -13.14 5.11
CA SER A 174 1.36 -12.34 4.30
C SER A 174 2.81 -12.59 4.71
N THR A 175 3.07 -12.83 6.00
CA THR A 175 4.43 -13.15 6.46
C THR A 175 4.90 -14.51 5.95
N LEU A 176 4.05 -15.53 5.95
CA LEU A 176 4.36 -16.84 5.37
C LEU A 176 4.67 -16.77 3.88
N LEU A 177 3.83 -16.07 3.12
CA LEU A 177 4.05 -15.87 1.68
C LEU A 177 5.38 -15.16 1.42
N TYR A 178 5.71 -14.14 2.23
CA TYR A 178 6.95 -13.38 2.10
C TYR A 178 8.17 -14.22 2.46
N GLN A 179 8.11 -14.99 3.54
CA GLN A 179 9.15 -15.93 3.92
C GLN A 179 9.37 -16.99 2.84
N PHE A 180 8.29 -17.54 2.26
CA PHE A 180 8.40 -18.46 1.14
C PHE A 180 9.17 -17.83 -0.02
N TYR A 181 8.78 -16.61 -0.43
CA TYR A 181 9.48 -15.87 -1.47
C TYR A 181 10.96 -15.61 -1.15
N GLU A 182 11.28 -15.18 0.07
CA GLU A 182 12.68 -14.94 0.47
C GLU A 182 13.51 -16.22 0.40
N ASN A 183 12.92 -17.36 0.74
CA ASN A 183 13.63 -18.64 0.76
C ASN A 183 13.80 -19.22 -0.65
N THR A 184 12.80 -19.12 -1.53
CA THR A 184 12.94 -19.56 -2.92
C THR A 184 13.96 -18.70 -3.67
N THR A 185 13.97 -17.38 -3.43
CA THR A 185 14.93 -16.45 -4.04
C THR A 185 16.35 -16.62 -3.53
N LYS A 186 16.55 -16.80 -2.21
CA LYS A 186 17.90 -17.01 -1.62
C LYS A 186 18.50 -18.37 -1.97
N ASN A 187 17.68 -19.42 -2.11
CA ASN A 187 18.16 -20.78 -2.40
C ASN A 187 18.34 -21.07 -3.90
N LEU A 188 18.35 -20.07 -4.78
CA LEU A 188 18.54 -20.21 -6.23
C LEU A 188 17.52 -21.13 -6.94
N LEU A 189 16.38 -21.42 -6.31
CA LEU A 189 15.22 -22.03 -6.97
C LEU A 189 14.48 -20.92 -7.74
N SER A 190 15.14 -20.37 -8.76
CA SER A 190 14.81 -19.09 -9.42
C SER A 190 13.49 -19.05 -10.19
N THR A 191 12.73 -20.14 -10.22
CA THR A 191 11.50 -20.27 -11.02
C THR A 191 10.22 -20.38 -10.18
N GLU A 192 10.31 -20.42 -8.85
CA GLU A 192 9.13 -20.67 -8.01
C GLU A 192 8.37 -19.38 -7.65
N PHE A 193 7.16 -19.24 -8.18
CA PHE A 193 6.23 -18.14 -7.86
C PHE A 193 5.54 -18.36 -6.52
N ILE A 194 5.09 -17.30 -5.82
CA ILE A 194 4.31 -17.44 -4.57
C ILE A 194 3.02 -18.24 -4.84
N PHE A 195 2.35 -17.95 -5.95
CA PHE A 195 1.12 -18.61 -6.40
C PHE A 195 1.37 -19.37 -7.71
N THR A 196 0.77 -20.55 -7.86
CA THR A 196 0.92 -21.36 -9.09
C THR A 196 0.13 -20.81 -10.27
N ASN A 197 -0.94 -20.07 -10.00
CA ASN A 197 -1.74 -19.46 -11.06
C ASN A 197 -2.04 -17.98 -10.77
N GLN A 198 -2.35 -17.26 -11.84
CA GLN A 198 -2.59 -15.83 -11.81
C GLN A 198 -3.87 -15.46 -11.04
N LYS A 199 -4.91 -16.29 -11.13
CA LYS A 199 -6.21 -16.04 -10.47
C LYS A 199 -6.05 -15.97 -8.96
N ASP A 200 -5.26 -16.88 -8.42
CA ASP A 200 -4.96 -17.02 -7.01
C ASP A 200 -4.21 -15.80 -6.45
N ALA A 201 -3.23 -15.30 -7.20
CA ALA A 201 -2.53 -14.05 -6.88
C ALA A 201 -3.45 -12.82 -6.91
N ILE A 202 -4.41 -12.78 -7.85
CA ILE A 202 -5.43 -11.72 -7.93
C ILE A 202 -6.39 -11.84 -6.75
N ASP A 203 -6.88 -13.04 -6.42
CA ASP A 203 -7.81 -13.28 -5.31
C ASP A 203 -7.17 -12.86 -3.96
N TYR A 204 -5.90 -13.17 -3.75
CA TYR A 204 -5.14 -12.66 -2.61
C TYR A 204 -5.07 -11.12 -2.61
N SER A 205 -4.73 -10.50 -3.75
CA SER A 205 -4.61 -9.05 -3.85
C SER A 205 -5.94 -8.33 -3.59
N ILE A 206 -7.04 -8.88 -4.09
CA ILE A 206 -8.41 -8.40 -3.82
C ILE A 206 -8.72 -8.46 -2.33
N TYR A 207 -8.42 -9.58 -1.66
CA TYR A 207 -8.67 -9.72 -0.23
C TYR A 207 -7.80 -8.78 0.61
N VAL A 208 -6.57 -8.51 0.18
CA VAL A 208 -5.73 -7.48 0.80
C VAL A 208 -6.38 -6.11 0.69
N ILE A 209 -6.86 -5.74 -0.50
CA ILE A 209 -7.54 -4.47 -0.73
C ILE A 209 -8.78 -4.35 0.16
N ASP A 210 -9.64 -5.37 0.16
CA ASP A 210 -10.84 -5.36 1.00
C ASP A 210 -10.50 -5.27 2.49
N THR A 211 -9.50 -6.03 2.95
CA THR A 211 -9.11 -5.99 4.35
C THR A 211 -8.61 -4.61 4.76
N LEU A 212 -7.79 -3.97 3.91
CA LEU A 212 -7.30 -2.62 4.17
C LEU A 212 -8.40 -1.56 4.07
N LEU A 213 -9.43 -1.75 3.23
CA LEU A 213 -10.57 -0.84 3.13
C LEU A 213 -11.47 -0.88 4.37
N HIS A 214 -11.58 -2.03 5.03
CA HIS A 214 -12.49 -2.24 6.17
C HIS A 214 -11.79 -2.23 7.54
N HIS A 215 -10.45 -2.30 7.59
CA HIS A 215 -9.74 -2.39 8.86
C HIS A 215 -9.74 -1.06 9.63
N HIS A 216 -10.44 -1.01 10.77
CA HIS A 216 -10.38 0.16 11.66
C HIS A 216 -9.09 0.19 12.48
N LEU A 217 -8.26 1.21 12.26
CA LEU A 217 -7.04 1.43 13.04
C LEU A 217 -7.36 1.63 14.53
N LYS A 218 -6.58 0.99 15.39
CA LYS A 218 -6.65 1.12 16.85
C LYS A 218 -5.94 2.41 17.31
N ILE A 219 -6.55 3.56 17.00
CA ILE A 219 -5.95 4.90 17.22
C ILE A 219 -5.92 5.31 18.72
N LYS A 220 -6.67 4.63 19.60
CA LYS A 220 -6.82 5.04 21.02
C LYS A 220 -5.54 4.96 21.85
N LEU A 221 -4.57 4.13 21.48
CA LEU A 221 -3.28 3.99 22.17
C LEU A 221 -2.15 3.93 21.15
N THR A 222 -1.07 4.69 21.37
CA THR A 222 0.09 4.74 20.46
C THR A 222 0.72 3.37 20.22
N LYS A 223 0.69 2.47 21.22
CA LYS A 223 1.17 1.09 21.08
C LYS A 223 0.33 0.25 20.11
N ASP A 224 -0.99 0.45 20.10
CA ASP A 224 -1.90 -0.31 19.26
C ASP A 224 -1.81 0.17 17.80
N LEU A 225 -1.66 1.48 17.58
CA LEU A 225 -1.36 2.02 16.25
C LEU A 225 -0.03 1.48 15.69
N ILE A 226 1.03 1.45 16.50
CA ILE A 226 2.33 0.88 16.09
C ILE A 226 2.17 -0.60 15.71
N TYR A 227 1.34 -1.34 16.43
CA TYR A 227 1.05 -2.74 16.13
C TYR A 227 0.35 -2.88 14.76
N ASP A 228 -0.74 -2.15 14.53
CA ASP A 228 -1.46 -2.18 13.25
C ASP A 228 -0.54 -1.76 12.09
N LEU A 229 0.30 -0.73 12.27
CA LEU A 229 1.28 -0.30 11.26
C LEU A 229 2.31 -1.39 10.91
N LYS A 230 2.73 -2.21 11.88
CA LYS A 230 3.62 -3.35 11.63
C LYS A 230 2.94 -4.41 10.77
N LEU A 231 1.68 -4.73 11.07
CA LEU A 231 0.89 -5.68 10.31
C LEU A 231 0.69 -5.20 8.87
N ILE A 232 0.25 -3.94 8.70
CA ILE A 232 0.08 -3.30 7.38
C ILE A 232 1.39 -3.36 6.58
N ASN A 233 2.53 -3.02 7.19
CA ASN A 233 3.80 -3.03 6.48
C ASN A 233 4.18 -4.43 5.95
N ILE A 234 3.90 -5.49 6.72
CA ILE A 234 4.12 -6.87 6.25
C ILE A 234 3.22 -7.17 5.05
N ILE A 235 1.92 -6.85 5.16
CA ILE A 235 0.95 -7.06 4.08
C ILE A 235 1.40 -6.33 2.80
N ILE A 236 1.81 -5.06 2.93
CA ILE A 236 2.28 -4.22 1.82
C ILE A 236 3.56 -4.75 1.18
N LYS A 237 4.51 -5.25 1.98
CA LYS A 237 5.72 -5.91 1.44
C LYS A 237 5.34 -7.14 0.62
N THR A 238 4.44 -7.98 1.13
CA THR A 238 4.03 -9.21 0.46
C THR A 238 3.26 -8.92 -0.83
N ILE A 239 2.25 -8.05 -0.82
CA ILE A 239 1.49 -7.74 -2.04
C ILE A 239 2.39 -7.09 -3.11
N THR A 240 3.38 -6.29 -2.72
CA THR A 240 4.35 -5.71 -3.67
C THR A 240 5.16 -6.79 -4.39
N VAL A 241 5.52 -7.88 -3.69
CA VAL A 241 6.19 -9.02 -4.31
C VAL A 241 5.23 -9.79 -5.23
N VAL A 242 4.01 -10.04 -4.76
CA VAL A 242 2.98 -10.73 -5.56
C VAL A 242 2.69 -9.98 -6.87
N TRP A 243 2.61 -8.64 -6.82
CA TRP A 243 2.42 -7.79 -8.00
C TRP A 243 3.59 -7.81 -8.98
N LYS A 244 4.79 -8.22 -8.56
CA LYS A 244 5.97 -8.33 -9.45
C LYS A 244 6.09 -9.71 -10.11
N GLN A 245 5.38 -10.71 -9.61
CA GLN A 245 5.42 -12.07 -10.14
C GLN A 245 4.43 -12.25 -11.29
N ASN A 246 4.76 -13.13 -12.25
CA ASN A 246 3.86 -13.49 -13.36
C ASN A 246 3.82 -15.02 -13.56
N PRO A 247 2.87 -15.74 -12.93
CA PRO A 247 2.84 -17.20 -12.95
C PRO A 247 2.46 -17.82 -14.31
N SER A 248 1.98 -17.03 -15.28
CA SER A 248 1.38 -17.54 -16.53
C SER A 248 2.35 -17.64 -17.72
N THR A 249 3.62 -17.27 -17.57
CA THR A 249 4.62 -17.35 -18.65
C THR A 249 5.66 -18.44 -18.40
N GLU A 250 5.32 -19.70 -18.69
CA GLU A 250 6.33 -20.77 -18.76
C GLU A 250 7.24 -20.67 -20.00
N ASN A 251 6.99 -19.77 -20.96
CA ASN A 251 7.77 -19.65 -22.20
C ASN A 251 7.78 -18.24 -22.83
N SER A 252 8.22 -17.21 -22.10
CA SER A 252 8.57 -15.94 -22.76
C SER A 252 9.82 -15.31 -22.17
N THR A 253 10.91 -15.42 -22.92
CA THR A 253 12.13 -14.61 -22.86
C THR A 253 11.89 -13.13 -23.22
N GLN A 254 10.66 -12.65 -23.15
CA GLN A 254 10.34 -11.23 -23.20
C GLN A 254 10.13 -10.77 -21.77
N GLU A 255 11.20 -10.23 -21.17
CA GLU A 255 11.06 -9.23 -20.12
C GLU A 255 10.03 -8.21 -20.62
N ASN A 256 8.85 -8.14 -20.00
CA ASN A 256 7.94 -7.02 -20.22
C ASN A 256 8.77 -5.75 -20.00
N GLN A 257 8.99 -4.98 -21.06
CA GLN A 257 9.94 -3.85 -21.07
C GLN A 257 9.60 -2.76 -20.04
N ASP A 258 8.41 -2.83 -19.42
CA ASP A 258 7.94 -1.89 -18.41
C ASP A 258 7.81 -2.50 -16.98
N GLY A 259 8.08 -3.78 -16.78
CA GLY A 259 8.01 -4.42 -15.45
C GLY A 259 6.60 -4.52 -14.83
N ILE A 260 5.53 -4.26 -15.60
CA ILE A 260 4.13 -4.29 -15.16
C ILE A 260 3.55 -5.69 -15.38
N THR A 261 2.87 -6.22 -14.36
CA THR A 261 2.23 -7.55 -14.44
C THR A 261 0.72 -7.46 -14.61
N PRO A 262 0.09 -8.44 -15.28
CA PRO A 262 -1.38 -8.55 -15.33
C PRO A 262 -2.04 -8.62 -13.95
N ILE A 263 -1.37 -9.18 -12.95
CA ILE A 263 -1.86 -9.25 -11.56
C ILE A 263 -1.97 -7.85 -10.97
N GLN A 264 -0.92 -7.04 -11.13
CA GLN A 264 -0.91 -5.67 -10.64
C GLN A 264 -2.02 -4.83 -11.29
N ILE A 265 -2.19 -4.94 -12.62
CA ILE A 265 -3.24 -4.21 -13.34
C ILE A 265 -4.63 -4.57 -12.81
N ARG A 266 -4.97 -5.87 -12.73
CA ARG A 266 -6.28 -6.32 -12.24
C ARG A 266 -6.54 -5.92 -10.79
N SER A 267 -5.51 -5.93 -9.96
CA SER A 267 -5.62 -5.51 -8.55
C SER A 267 -5.92 -4.02 -8.42
N ILE A 268 -5.23 -3.17 -9.21
CA ILE A 268 -5.47 -1.72 -9.20
C ILE A 268 -6.82 -1.37 -9.83
N GLU A 269 -7.22 -2.06 -10.91
CA GLU A 269 -8.58 -1.95 -11.47
C GLU A 269 -9.64 -2.21 -10.40
N TYR A 270 -9.47 -3.27 -9.61
CA TYR A 270 -10.37 -3.60 -8.51
C TYR A 270 -10.37 -2.52 -7.42
N LEU A 271 -9.20 -2.04 -6.99
CA LEU A 271 -9.07 -0.95 -6.03
C LEU A 271 -9.88 0.28 -6.47
N PHE A 272 -9.69 0.73 -7.72
CA PHE A 272 -10.41 1.88 -8.26
C PHE A 272 -11.91 1.61 -8.44
N ASP A 273 -12.29 0.39 -8.82
CA ASP A 273 -13.70 0.01 -8.91
C ASP A 273 -14.38 0.12 -7.54
N VAL A 274 -13.81 -0.49 -6.50
CA VAL A 274 -14.39 -0.45 -5.15
C VAL A 274 -14.42 0.96 -4.56
N MET A 275 -13.30 1.70 -4.63
CA MET A 275 -13.24 3.07 -4.10
C MET A 275 -14.21 4.04 -4.80
N SER A 276 -14.60 3.75 -6.04
CA SER A 276 -15.47 4.61 -6.84
C SER A 276 -16.96 4.24 -6.80
N THR A 277 -17.34 3.15 -6.10
CA THR A 277 -18.77 2.75 -5.99
C THR A 277 -19.47 3.23 -4.72
N ASN A 278 -18.74 3.63 -3.68
CA ASN A 278 -19.27 3.92 -2.33
C ASN A 278 -20.23 2.83 -1.78
N LYS A 279 -20.15 1.59 -2.29
CA LYS A 279 -21.00 0.48 -1.86
C LYS A 279 -20.36 -0.18 -0.63
N SER A 280 -20.79 0.23 0.56
CA SER A 280 -20.66 -0.65 1.72
C SER A 280 -21.70 -1.78 1.60
N PRO A 281 -21.33 -3.04 1.88
CA PRO A 281 -22.30 -4.13 2.02
C PRO A 281 -23.11 -4.07 3.34
N GLU A 282 -22.83 -3.13 4.23
CA GLU A 282 -23.51 -3.01 5.53
C GLU A 282 -24.45 -1.79 5.59
N LYS A 283 -25.74 -2.07 5.47
CA LYS A 283 -26.85 -1.09 5.41
C LYS A 283 -27.03 -0.17 6.65
N ASN A 284 -26.18 -0.22 7.68
CA ASN A 284 -26.53 0.33 9.00
C ASN A 284 -25.51 1.23 9.72
N LEU A 285 -24.44 1.74 9.07
CA LEU A 285 -23.63 2.82 9.66
C LEU A 285 -23.67 4.11 8.83
N SER A 286 -24.12 5.19 9.45
CA SER A 286 -24.46 6.49 8.84
C SER A 286 -23.26 7.38 8.44
N LYS A 287 -22.06 6.82 8.28
CA LYS A 287 -20.89 7.47 7.66
C LYS A 287 -19.92 6.37 7.21
N THR A 288 -20.02 5.96 5.95
CA THR A 288 -19.16 4.96 5.32
C THR A 288 -17.84 5.60 4.88
N THR A 289 -16.97 5.93 5.84
CA THR A 289 -15.60 6.36 5.53
C THR A 289 -14.73 5.11 5.36
N PHE A 290 -14.11 4.94 4.20
CA PHE A 290 -13.10 3.89 4.00
C PHE A 290 -12.02 4.00 5.08
N SER A 291 -11.40 2.88 5.45
CA SER A 291 -10.24 2.94 6.35
C SER A 291 -9.06 3.63 5.68
N CYS A 292 -8.38 4.51 6.43
CA CYS A 292 -7.12 5.12 5.98
C CYS A 292 -5.97 4.12 5.84
N ALA A 293 -6.10 2.87 6.32
CA ALA A 293 -5.12 1.82 6.08
C ALA A 293 -4.88 1.57 4.58
N ILE A 294 -5.88 1.83 3.72
CA ILE A 294 -5.75 1.70 2.27
C ILE A 294 -4.69 2.62 1.65
N LEU A 295 -4.41 3.77 2.28
CA LEU A 295 -3.43 4.74 1.78
C LEU A 295 -2.03 4.13 1.67
N SER A 296 -1.73 3.07 2.44
CA SER A 296 -0.47 2.35 2.40
C SER A 296 -0.19 1.63 1.06
N LEU A 297 -1.21 1.39 0.22
CA LEU A 297 -1.05 0.82 -1.12
C LEU A 297 -0.61 1.85 -2.16
N PHE A 298 -1.05 3.10 -2.06
CA PHE A 298 -0.82 4.13 -3.08
C PHE A 298 0.67 4.40 -3.38
N PRO A 299 1.60 4.40 -2.40
CA PRO A 299 3.03 4.51 -2.68
C PRO A 299 3.60 3.37 -3.54
N ARG A 300 2.88 2.25 -3.68
CA ARG A 300 3.30 1.07 -4.46
C ARG A 300 2.73 1.09 -5.88
N ILE A 301 1.86 2.04 -6.19
CA ILE A 301 1.25 2.19 -7.51
C ILE A 301 1.99 3.30 -8.26
N GLN A 302 2.58 2.95 -9.41
CA GLN A 302 3.18 3.95 -10.29
C GLN A 302 2.08 4.79 -10.95
N LEU A 303 2.29 6.10 -11.03
CA LEU A 303 1.29 7.04 -11.53
C LEU A 303 0.93 6.77 -13.00
N ASP A 304 1.90 6.38 -13.83
CA ASP A 304 1.68 6.05 -15.24
C ASP A 304 0.80 4.80 -15.42
N ILE A 305 0.95 3.81 -14.54
CA ILE A 305 0.09 2.63 -14.49
C ILE A 305 -1.33 3.04 -14.10
N ALA A 306 -1.48 3.87 -13.06
CA ALA A 306 -2.78 4.34 -12.62
C ALA A 306 -3.51 5.16 -13.71
N ASP A 307 -2.80 6.07 -14.39
CA ASP A 307 -3.35 6.84 -15.51
C ASP A 307 -3.81 5.92 -16.65
N THR A 308 -3.01 4.92 -17.01
CA THR A 308 -3.35 3.93 -18.04
C THR A 308 -4.61 3.15 -17.65
N ILE A 309 -4.71 2.69 -16.40
CA ILE A 309 -5.87 1.95 -15.91
C ILE A 309 -7.11 2.83 -15.89
N ILE A 310 -7.02 4.07 -15.40
CA ILE A 310 -8.14 5.01 -15.37
C ILE A 310 -8.66 5.27 -16.79
N LYS A 311 -7.77 5.51 -17.76
CA LYS A 311 -8.13 5.67 -19.18
C LYS A 311 -8.85 4.43 -19.72
N THR A 312 -8.33 3.24 -19.46
CA THR A 312 -8.96 1.98 -19.89
C THR A 312 -10.35 1.79 -19.25
N MET A 313 -10.46 2.00 -17.93
CA MET A 313 -11.74 1.88 -17.23
C MET A 313 -12.78 2.90 -17.71
N PHE A 314 -12.35 4.10 -18.08
CA PHE A 314 -13.24 5.14 -18.62
C PHE A 314 -13.70 4.78 -20.04
N ASN A 315 -12.78 4.30 -20.90
CA ASN A 315 -13.08 3.86 -22.26
C ASN A 315 -14.04 2.67 -22.28
N ASP A 316 -13.91 1.73 -21.33
CA ASP A 316 -14.77 0.56 -21.19
C ASP A 316 -16.08 0.87 -20.43
N ALA A 317 -16.36 2.15 -20.14
CA ALA A 317 -17.52 2.61 -19.36
C ALA A 317 -17.66 2.00 -17.94
N ARG A 318 -16.61 1.36 -17.42
CA ARG A 318 -16.54 0.88 -16.03
C ARG A 318 -16.40 2.05 -15.06
N LEU A 319 -15.73 3.12 -15.46
CA LEU A 319 -15.58 4.36 -14.71
C LEU A 319 -16.26 5.52 -15.47
N ASN A 320 -16.90 6.43 -14.75
CA ASN A 320 -17.46 7.66 -15.29
C ASN A 320 -17.13 8.85 -14.36
N GLY A 321 -17.51 10.07 -14.76
CA GLY A 321 -17.23 11.28 -14.00
C GLY A 321 -17.77 11.24 -12.56
N GLU A 322 -18.98 10.69 -12.36
CA GLU A 322 -19.60 10.54 -11.04
C GLU A 322 -18.79 9.61 -10.14
N ARG A 323 -18.49 8.39 -10.61
CA ARG A 323 -17.70 7.40 -9.87
C ARG A 323 -16.30 7.90 -9.55
N LEU A 324 -15.64 8.55 -10.51
CA LEU A 324 -14.33 9.17 -10.29
C LEU A 324 -14.42 10.31 -9.25
N SER A 325 -15.52 11.07 -9.24
CA SER A 325 -15.74 12.11 -8.23
C SER A 325 -15.90 11.55 -6.82
N ILE A 326 -16.56 10.39 -6.66
CA ILE A 326 -16.68 9.67 -5.39
C ILE A 326 -15.28 9.29 -4.89
N MET A 327 -14.47 8.67 -5.74
CA MET A 327 -13.12 8.24 -5.36
C MET A 327 -12.24 9.42 -4.90
N ILE A 328 -12.31 10.56 -5.59
CA ILE A 328 -11.58 11.78 -5.22
C ILE A 328 -12.04 12.30 -3.85
N LYS A 329 -13.35 12.40 -3.63
CA LYS A 329 -13.90 12.86 -2.34
C LYS A 329 -13.52 11.93 -1.20
N CYS A 330 -13.64 10.62 -1.42
CA CYS A 330 -13.24 9.62 -0.44
C CYS A 330 -11.76 9.73 -0.09
N LEU A 331 -10.88 9.99 -1.07
CA LEU A 331 -9.47 10.23 -0.76
C LEU A 331 -9.31 11.50 0.07
N ILE A 332 -9.90 12.64 -0.33
CA ILE A 332 -9.85 13.92 0.40
C ILE A 332 -10.32 13.76 1.86
N GLU A 333 -11.35 12.96 2.12
CA GLU A 333 -11.83 12.69 3.48
C GLU A 333 -10.79 11.98 4.38
N LEU A 334 -9.76 11.35 3.80
CA LEU A 334 -8.68 10.66 4.50
C LEU A 334 -7.43 11.53 4.70
N ILE A 335 -7.52 12.85 4.51
CA ILE A 335 -6.36 13.76 4.53
C ILE A 335 -5.63 13.80 5.89
N ASP A 336 -6.37 13.54 6.97
CA ASP A 336 -5.87 13.50 8.35
C ASP A 336 -5.52 12.08 8.81
N ALA A 337 -5.31 11.16 7.88
CA ALA A 337 -4.78 9.85 8.22
C ALA A 337 -3.44 9.99 8.98
N PRO A 338 -3.14 9.05 9.91
CA PRO A 338 -1.89 9.08 10.66
C PRO A 338 -0.67 9.32 9.76
N ILE A 339 0.21 10.25 10.16
CA ILE A 339 1.36 10.68 9.36
C ILE A 339 2.21 9.50 8.85
N GLN A 340 2.30 8.42 9.63
CA GLN A 340 3.05 7.22 9.26
C GLN A 340 2.51 6.50 8.02
N LEU A 341 1.21 6.66 7.69
CA LEU A 341 0.58 6.10 6.50
C LEU A 341 0.73 7.01 5.28
N ILE A 342 0.64 8.32 5.48
CA ILE A 342 0.63 9.30 4.38
C ILE A 342 2.01 9.85 4.05
N GLN A 343 3.00 9.77 4.93
CA GLN A 343 4.36 10.35 4.72
C GLN A 343 5.07 9.85 3.45
N HIS A 344 4.71 8.67 2.94
CA HIS A 344 5.29 8.09 1.73
C HIS A 344 4.35 8.16 0.53
N MET A 345 3.11 8.60 0.74
CA MET A 345 2.14 8.81 -0.33
C MET A 345 2.26 10.26 -0.78
N PRO A 346 2.55 10.53 -2.07
CA PRO A 346 2.48 11.89 -2.61
C PRO A 346 1.00 12.26 -2.75
N TYR A 347 0.37 12.57 -1.63
CA TYR A 347 -1.07 12.62 -1.45
C TYR A 347 -1.72 13.70 -2.33
N GLU A 348 -1.13 14.89 -2.36
CA GLU A 348 -1.54 16.00 -3.21
C GLU A 348 -1.43 15.63 -4.70
N THR A 349 -0.37 14.91 -5.07
CA THR A 349 -0.12 14.45 -6.43
C THR A 349 -1.21 13.46 -6.88
N TRP A 350 -1.66 12.56 -6.00
CA TRP A 350 -2.79 11.67 -6.28
C TRP A 350 -4.11 12.41 -6.46
N ILE A 351 -4.49 13.28 -5.52
CA ILE A 351 -5.73 14.04 -5.63
C ILE A 351 -5.75 14.90 -6.89
N THR A 352 -4.71 15.70 -7.11
CA THR A 352 -4.63 16.60 -8.27
C THR A 352 -4.51 15.84 -9.59
N GLY A 353 -3.87 14.66 -9.59
CA GLY A 353 -3.82 13.75 -10.73
C GLY A 353 -5.20 13.23 -11.15
N LEU A 354 -5.99 12.74 -10.19
CA LEU A 354 -7.36 12.30 -10.44
C LEU A 354 -8.29 13.44 -10.87
N CYS A 355 -8.15 14.63 -10.27
CA CYS A 355 -8.84 15.83 -10.72
C CYS A 355 -8.46 16.19 -12.17
N THR A 356 -7.18 16.07 -12.53
CA THR A 356 -6.71 16.31 -13.90
C THR A 356 -7.28 15.28 -14.88
N ALA A 357 -7.47 14.02 -14.47
CA ALA A 357 -8.14 13.02 -15.28
C ALA A 357 -9.60 13.43 -15.59
N LEU A 358 -10.36 13.98 -14.63
CA LEU A 358 -11.70 14.53 -14.90
C LEU A 358 -11.66 15.62 -15.98
N VAL A 359 -10.67 16.52 -15.92
CA VAL A 359 -10.47 17.56 -16.95
C VAL A 359 -10.21 16.93 -18.31
N LYS A 360 -9.32 15.93 -18.39
CA LYS A 360 -8.97 15.23 -19.65
C LYS A 360 -10.16 14.51 -20.29
N PHE A 361 -11.06 13.95 -19.48
CA PHE A 361 -12.28 13.31 -19.96
C PHE A 361 -13.45 14.28 -20.16
N ASN A 362 -13.20 15.59 -20.16
CA ASN A 362 -14.19 16.66 -20.31
C ASN A 362 -15.32 16.61 -19.24
N GLN A 363 -15.02 16.10 -18.05
CA GLN A 363 -15.95 15.96 -16.92
C GLN A 363 -15.89 17.16 -15.97
N HIS A 364 -15.91 18.38 -16.52
CA HIS A 364 -15.70 19.61 -15.73
C HIS A 364 -16.77 19.85 -14.67
N GLU A 365 -18.02 19.45 -14.93
CA GLU A 365 -19.15 19.60 -13.99
C GLU A 365 -18.90 18.86 -12.67
N TYR A 366 -18.41 17.62 -12.73
CA TYR A 366 -18.10 16.83 -11.55
C TYR A 366 -16.94 17.42 -10.75
N LEU A 367 -15.93 17.94 -11.44
CA LEU A 367 -14.80 18.61 -10.79
C LEU A 367 -15.25 19.88 -10.05
N ILE A 368 -16.10 20.69 -10.68
CA ILE A 368 -16.71 21.87 -10.04
C ILE A 368 -17.46 21.45 -8.76
N LYS A 369 -18.28 20.38 -8.85
CA LYS A 369 -19.01 19.84 -7.71
C LYS A 369 -18.09 19.37 -6.57
N ILE A 370 -16.97 18.70 -6.89
CA ILE A 370 -15.96 18.31 -5.89
C ILE A 370 -15.41 19.54 -5.18
N ILE A 371 -15.00 20.55 -5.95
CA ILE A 371 -14.44 21.79 -5.41
C ILE A 371 -15.44 22.46 -4.47
N ASP A 372 -16.69 22.62 -4.90
CA ASP A 372 -17.74 23.25 -4.09
C ASP A 372 -18.02 22.50 -2.78
N GLU A 373 -18.01 21.17 -2.80
CA GLU A 373 -18.31 20.34 -1.62
C GLU A 373 -17.13 20.17 -0.66
N THR A 374 -15.89 20.22 -1.14
CA THR A 374 -14.70 19.87 -0.33
C THR A 374 -13.82 21.05 0.07
N THR A 375 -14.00 22.23 -0.53
CA THR A 375 -13.16 23.41 -0.21
C THR A 375 -13.24 23.80 1.26
N LEU A 376 -14.44 23.87 1.85
CA LEU A 376 -14.60 24.22 3.27
C LEU A 376 -13.98 23.17 4.19
N PHE A 377 -14.16 21.88 3.85
CA PHE A 377 -13.52 20.78 4.57
C PHE A 377 -11.99 20.95 4.58
N LEU A 378 -11.37 21.17 3.41
CA LEU A 378 -9.93 21.37 3.30
C LEU A 378 -9.43 22.58 4.11
N ILE A 379 -10.19 23.68 4.13
CA ILE A 379 -9.87 24.88 4.92
C ILE A 379 -9.87 24.55 6.42
N ASP A 380 -10.91 23.85 6.90
CA ASP A 380 -11.02 23.45 8.31
C ASP A 380 -9.89 22.48 8.72
N HIS A 381 -9.28 21.79 7.76
CA HIS A 381 -8.21 20.82 8.01
C HIS A 381 -6.80 21.42 7.91
N LEU A 382 -6.66 22.71 7.56
CA LEU A 382 -5.38 23.43 7.63
C LEU A 382 -4.82 23.53 9.06
N PHE A 383 -5.65 23.31 10.09
CA PHE A 383 -5.23 23.37 11.48
C PHE A 383 -4.56 22.09 12.00
N TYR A 384 -4.53 21.01 11.21
CA TYR A 384 -3.80 19.80 11.57
C TYR A 384 -2.33 19.96 11.21
N PHE A 385 -1.50 20.20 12.23
CA PHE A 385 -0.08 20.53 12.06
C PHE A 385 0.72 19.47 11.28
N GLU A 386 0.32 18.20 11.34
CA GLU A 386 1.02 17.11 10.64
C GLU A 386 0.62 16.98 9.16
N THR A 387 -0.56 17.48 8.76
CA THR A 387 -1.16 17.19 7.45
C THR A 387 -1.56 18.42 6.64
N TYR A 388 -1.42 19.64 7.20
CA TYR A 388 -1.82 20.88 6.55
C TYR A 388 -1.21 21.09 5.16
N ASP A 389 0.01 20.58 4.93
CA ASP A 389 0.70 20.75 3.65
C ASP A 389 -0.06 20.03 2.52
N ASN A 390 -0.67 18.88 2.78
CA ASN A 390 -1.51 18.19 1.81
C ASN A 390 -2.73 19.04 1.44
N ALA A 391 -3.41 19.60 2.45
CA ALA A 391 -4.62 20.39 2.27
C ALA A 391 -4.33 21.67 1.48
N ILE A 392 -3.26 22.38 1.83
CA ILE A 392 -2.93 23.65 1.19
C ILE A 392 -2.51 23.48 -0.28
N GLN A 393 -1.77 22.41 -0.62
CA GLN A 393 -1.42 22.12 -2.02
C GLN A 393 -2.65 21.79 -2.88
N ILE A 394 -3.63 21.08 -2.32
CA ILE A 394 -4.90 20.83 -3.01
C ILE A 394 -5.68 22.13 -3.20
N LEU A 395 -5.74 23.01 -2.19
CA LEU A 395 -6.38 24.31 -2.29
C LEU A 395 -5.72 25.22 -3.33
N PHE A 396 -4.39 25.24 -3.43
CA PHE A 396 -3.67 25.92 -4.51
C PHE A 396 -4.13 25.45 -5.89
N TRP A 397 -4.28 24.14 -6.07
CA TRP A 397 -4.78 23.59 -7.32
C TRP A 397 -6.23 24.00 -7.59
N PHE A 398 -7.09 23.96 -6.56
CA PHE A 398 -8.51 24.31 -6.66
C PHE A 398 -8.68 25.78 -7.07
N VAL A 399 -8.00 26.72 -6.41
CA VAL A 399 -8.02 28.15 -6.75
C VAL A 399 -7.50 28.41 -8.16
N ARG A 400 -6.47 27.68 -8.58
CA ARG A 400 -5.92 27.80 -9.93
C ARG A 400 -6.87 27.31 -11.02
N TYR A 401 -7.57 26.22 -10.75
CA TYR A 401 -8.46 25.59 -11.71
C TYR A 401 -9.83 26.26 -11.76
N ASP A 402 -10.40 26.60 -10.60
CA ASP A 402 -11.70 27.22 -10.49
C ASP A 402 -11.65 28.67 -10.99
N LYS A 403 -12.12 28.88 -12.21
CA LYS A 403 -12.24 30.23 -12.79
C LYS A 403 -13.31 31.07 -12.09
N ARG A 404 -14.14 30.46 -11.24
CA ARG A 404 -15.16 31.15 -10.45
C ARG A 404 -14.52 31.67 -9.18
N ILE A 405 -15.00 32.83 -8.73
CA ILE A 405 -14.50 33.46 -7.51
C ILE A 405 -14.92 32.75 -6.21
N GLN A 406 -15.78 31.72 -6.30
CA GLN A 406 -16.42 31.11 -5.15
C GLN A 406 -15.43 30.40 -4.22
N THR A 407 -14.53 29.58 -4.77
CA THR A 407 -13.48 28.89 -4.01
C THR A 407 -12.60 29.91 -3.27
N PHE A 408 -12.20 30.97 -3.97
CA PHE A 408 -11.40 32.03 -3.38
C PHE A 408 -12.15 32.79 -2.26
N ARG A 409 -13.45 33.08 -2.45
CA ARG A 409 -14.29 33.68 -1.40
C ARG A 409 -14.40 32.81 -0.15
N TYR A 410 -14.50 31.49 -0.28
CA TYR A 410 -14.51 30.60 0.89
C TYR A 410 -13.23 30.73 1.72
N ILE A 411 -12.07 30.80 1.05
CA ILE A 411 -10.77 30.99 1.71
C ILE A 411 -10.73 32.35 2.43
N LEU A 412 -11.10 33.43 1.75
CA LEU A 412 -11.10 34.78 2.34
C LEU A 412 -12.02 34.90 3.55
N ASN A 413 -13.23 34.33 3.48
CA ASN A 413 -14.21 34.36 4.57
C ASN A 413 -13.74 33.64 5.85
N ARG A 414 -12.77 32.72 5.74
CA ARG A 414 -12.16 32.00 6.86
C ARG A 414 -10.80 32.55 7.25
N LEU A 415 -10.23 33.49 6.49
CA LEU A 415 -8.87 33.96 6.66
C LEU A 415 -8.65 34.63 8.02
N SER A 416 -9.59 35.48 8.47
CA SER A 416 -9.49 36.15 9.76
C SER A 416 -9.44 35.13 10.92
N SER A 417 -10.35 34.16 10.93
CA SER A 417 -10.36 33.08 11.94
C SER A 417 -9.10 32.20 11.86
N LEU A 418 -8.60 31.90 10.66
CA LEU A 418 -7.36 31.16 10.46
C LEU A 418 -6.18 31.90 11.12
N PHE A 419 -6.03 33.19 10.87
CA PHE A 419 -4.93 33.98 11.43
C PHE A 419 -5.03 34.21 12.93
N GLU A 420 -6.23 34.33 13.50
CA GLU A 420 -6.41 34.40 14.95
C GLU A 420 -5.96 33.10 15.64
N GLN A 421 -6.32 31.94 15.10
CA GLN A 421 -5.90 30.65 15.65
C GLN A 421 -4.40 30.39 15.44
N LEU A 422 -3.83 30.82 14.30
CA LEU A 422 -2.39 30.67 14.02
C LEU A 422 -1.49 31.60 14.85
N LYS A 423 -2.02 32.72 15.37
CA LYS A 423 -1.31 33.56 16.36
C LYS A 423 -1.05 32.82 17.67
N ILE A 424 -1.89 31.85 18.01
CA ILE A 424 -1.76 31.04 19.22
C ILE A 424 -0.68 29.95 19.03
N ASN A 425 -0.57 29.41 17.82
CA ASN A 425 0.26 28.22 17.53
C ASN A 425 1.63 28.51 16.89
N ASN A 426 1.98 29.76 16.57
CA ASN A 426 3.26 30.19 15.98
C ASN A 426 3.76 29.34 14.79
N ASN A 427 2.89 29.04 13.82
CA ASN A 427 3.29 28.35 12.59
C ASN A 427 3.49 29.35 11.42
N ASP A 428 4.70 29.88 11.28
CA ASP A 428 5.00 30.90 10.27
C ASP A 428 5.08 30.36 8.83
N ASP A 429 5.37 29.07 8.63
CA ASP A 429 5.32 28.42 7.31
C ASP A 429 3.90 28.38 6.76
N LEU A 430 2.95 27.88 7.56
CA LEU A 430 1.54 27.83 7.17
C LEU A 430 0.96 29.23 6.89
N LYS A 431 1.30 30.23 7.72
CA LYS A 431 0.91 31.63 7.45
C LYS A 431 1.41 32.08 6.09
N THR A 432 2.68 31.82 5.78
CA THR A 432 3.29 32.20 4.49
C THR A 432 2.56 31.56 3.32
N LYS A 433 2.31 30.24 3.37
CA LYS A 433 1.58 29.51 2.31
C LYS A 433 0.15 29.98 2.14
N ILE A 434 -0.56 30.34 3.23
CA ILE A 434 -1.92 30.89 3.14
C ILE A 434 -1.89 32.26 2.46
N ILE A 435 -0.92 33.11 2.79
CA ILE A 435 -0.75 34.42 2.14
C ILE A 435 -0.46 34.24 0.65
N GLU A 436 0.41 33.30 0.28
CA GLU A 436 0.67 32.94 -1.12
C GLU A 436 -0.59 32.48 -1.86
N LEU A 437 -1.41 31.63 -1.24
CA LEU A 437 -2.69 31.18 -1.77
C LEU A 437 -3.65 32.35 -2.01
N CYS A 438 -3.70 33.29 -1.07
CA CYS A 438 -4.54 34.47 -1.21
C CYS A 438 -4.04 35.42 -2.32
N HIS A 439 -2.73 35.66 -2.42
CA HIS A 439 -2.17 36.44 -3.52
C HIS A 439 -2.40 35.78 -4.88
N MET A 440 -2.35 34.45 -4.96
CA MET A 440 -2.75 33.71 -6.16
C MET A 440 -4.20 34.01 -6.54
N GLY A 441 -5.12 33.91 -5.58
CA GLY A 441 -6.53 34.18 -5.80
C GLY A 441 -6.81 35.60 -6.28
N ILE A 442 -6.16 36.61 -5.68
CA ILE A 442 -6.26 38.02 -6.10
C ILE A 442 -5.72 38.21 -7.53
N ALA A 443 -4.61 37.57 -7.87
CA ALA A 443 -4.02 37.68 -9.20
C ALA A 443 -4.91 37.05 -10.28
N ILE A 444 -5.58 35.93 -9.98
CA ILE A 444 -6.52 35.26 -10.89
C ILE A 444 -7.83 36.05 -10.99
N HIS A 445 -8.31 36.59 -9.87
CA HIS A 445 -9.54 37.37 -9.78
C HIS A 445 -9.23 38.85 -9.55
N SER A 446 -8.54 39.48 -10.52
CA SER A 446 -8.12 40.89 -10.42
C SER A 446 -9.29 41.88 -10.26
N GLU A 447 -10.49 41.46 -10.61
CA GLU A 447 -11.74 42.22 -10.45
C GLU A 447 -12.27 42.19 -9.01
N TYR A 448 -11.68 41.40 -8.11
CA TYR A 448 -12.10 41.33 -6.72
C TYR A 448 -11.74 42.60 -5.97
N ASP A 449 -12.76 43.31 -5.51
CA ASP A 449 -12.57 44.55 -4.78
C ASP A 449 -12.30 44.31 -3.29
N LEU A 450 -11.04 44.44 -2.88
CA LEU A 450 -10.60 44.41 -1.49
C LEU A 450 -10.93 45.71 -0.73
N SER A 451 -11.51 46.74 -1.37
CA SER A 451 -11.65 48.09 -0.80
C SER A 451 -12.31 48.09 0.57
N ASN A 452 -13.33 47.25 0.75
CA ASN A 452 -14.16 47.14 1.95
C ASN A 452 -13.63 46.15 3.00
N GLU A 453 -12.54 45.43 2.72
CA GLU A 453 -12.03 44.35 3.57
C GLU A 453 -10.84 44.80 4.42
N ILE A 454 -11.12 45.64 5.43
CA ILE A 454 -10.09 46.29 6.28
C ILE A 454 -9.15 45.27 6.94
N ILE A 455 -9.69 44.18 7.49
CA ILE A 455 -8.91 43.13 8.18
C ILE A 455 -7.97 42.43 7.21
N LEU A 456 -8.46 42.13 6.00
CA LEU A 456 -7.68 41.43 4.98
C LEU A 456 -6.55 42.32 4.46
N LYS A 457 -6.80 43.61 4.25
CA LYS A 457 -5.75 44.60 3.95
C LYS A 457 -4.67 44.64 5.03
N GLN A 458 -5.05 44.67 6.31
CA GLN A 458 -4.09 44.67 7.42
C GLN A 458 -3.23 43.41 7.42
N ILE A 459 -3.83 42.24 7.17
CA ILE A 459 -3.12 40.97 7.03
C ILE A 459 -2.12 41.06 5.86
N PHE A 460 -2.56 41.42 4.66
CA PHE A 460 -1.66 41.51 3.49
C PHE A 460 -0.55 42.56 3.65
N HIS A 461 -0.80 43.67 4.34
CA HIS A 461 0.26 44.65 4.63
C HIS A 461 1.31 44.14 5.64
N SER A 462 0.97 43.14 6.44
CA SER A 462 1.86 42.57 7.45
C SER A 462 2.80 41.50 6.90
N PHE A 463 2.61 41.05 5.66
CA PHE A 463 3.43 40.03 5.00
C PHE A 463 3.95 40.54 3.65
N PRO A 464 5.21 40.24 3.29
CA PRO A 464 5.76 40.66 2.00
C PRO A 464 4.97 40.02 0.85
N GLN A 465 4.78 40.76 -0.24
CA GLN A 465 4.18 40.21 -1.46
C GLN A 465 5.08 39.07 -1.97
N PRO A 466 4.56 37.83 -2.09
CA PRO A 466 5.37 36.70 -2.53
C PRO A 466 5.84 36.92 -3.98
N ASP A 467 7.04 36.44 -4.30
CA ASP A 467 7.58 36.55 -5.66
C ASP A 467 6.62 35.85 -6.65
N LEU A 468 6.12 36.59 -7.64
CA LEU A 468 5.24 36.07 -8.70
C LEU A 468 5.88 34.93 -9.49
N ASN A 469 7.20 34.75 -9.42
CA ASN A 469 7.90 33.59 -9.97
C ASN A 469 7.63 32.28 -9.17
N ILE A 470 7.32 32.35 -7.88
CA ILE A 470 6.95 31.18 -7.05
C ILE A 470 5.58 30.62 -7.51
N LEU A 471 4.65 31.51 -7.87
CA LEU A 471 3.36 31.18 -8.51
C LEU A 471 3.53 30.48 -9.88
N LEU A 472 4.64 30.75 -10.58
CA LEU A 472 5.06 30.05 -11.81
C LEU A 472 5.74 28.71 -11.52
N ASN A 473 6.46 28.54 -10.41
CA ASN A 473 7.13 27.28 -10.05
C ASN A 473 6.17 26.16 -9.63
N HIS A 474 5.02 26.48 -9.02
CA HIS A 474 3.94 25.50 -8.81
C HIS A 474 3.37 24.93 -10.12
N LYS A 475 3.67 25.53 -11.28
CA LYS A 475 3.33 24.98 -12.60
C LYS A 475 4.18 23.74 -12.97
N ASN A 476 5.37 23.59 -12.39
CA ASN A 476 6.35 22.54 -12.74
C ASN A 476 6.26 21.30 -11.85
N ILE A 477 5.72 21.41 -10.63
CA ILE A 477 5.63 20.30 -9.65
C ILE A 477 4.65 19.20 -10.14
N HIS A 478 3.63 19.56 -10.91
CA HIS A 478 2.53 18.66 -11.28
C HIS A 478 2.63 18.03 -12.68
N ALA A 479 3.76 18.20 -13.37
CA ALA A 479 4.03 17.45 -14.60
C ALA A 479 4.20 15.94 -14.37
N LYS A 480 4.30 15.48 -13.10
CA LYS A 480 4.63 14.09 -12.73
C LYS A 480 3.49 13.06 -12.78
N PHE A 481 2.21 13.47 -12.66
CA PHE A 481 1.09 12.50 -12.74
C PHE A 481 0.76 12.12 -14.19
N HIS A 482 1.19 12.95 -15.14
CA HIS A 482 0.92 12.79 -16.57
C HIS A 482 2.13 13.17 -17.42
N SER A 483 3.35 12.89 -16.95
CA SER A 483 4.56 13.00 -17.77
C SER A 483 4.64 11.92 -18.85
N ILE A 484 3.49 11.50 -19.40
CA ILE A 484 3.31 11.02 -20.76
C ILE A 484 1.98 11.65 -21.25
N ASN A 485 2.08 12.61 -22.18
CA ASN A 485 0.98 13.27 -22.91
C ASN A 485 0.28 14.47 -22.22
N PHE A 486 1.03 15.54 -21.95
CA PHE A 486 0.60 16.89 -22.37
C PHE A 486 1.02 17.22 -23.83
N GLU A 487 1.46 16.20 -24.57
CA GLU A 487 1.63 16.23 -26.02
C GLU A 487 0.42 15.51 -26.65
N ASN A 488 -0.70 16.23 -26.74
CA ASN A 488 -1.74 15.96 -27.72
C ASN A 488 -2.50 17.24 -28.09
N ASP A 489 -1.79 18.37 -28.13
CA ASP A 489 -2.08 19.39 -29.13
C ASP A 489 -1.02 19.23 -30.21
N ASN A 490 -1.44 18.74 -31.38
CA ASN A 490 -0.67 18.73 -32.62
C ASN A 490 -0.38 20.16 -33.10
N LYS A 491 0.41 20.91 -32.33
CA LYS A 491 1.28 21.95 -32.82
C LYS A 491 2.68 21.49 -32.53
N ILE A 492 3.38 21.08 -33.57
CA ILE A 492 4.84 21.02 -33.65
C ILE A 492 5.38 22.13 -32.73
N LYS A 493 6.00 21.78 -31.60
CA LYS A 493 6.75 22.76 -30.77
C LYS A 493 7.75 23.38 -31.73
N ASN A 494 7.46 24.59 -32.22
CA ASN A 494 8.42 25.36 -32.99
C ASN A 494 9.64 25.53 -32.10
N ARG A 495 10.71 24.79 -32.40
CA ARG A 495 12.00 24.96 -31.72
C ARG A 495 12.40 26.41 -31.90
N LEU A 496 12.48 27.15 -30.80
CA LEU A 496 12.86 28.56 -30.79
C LEU A 496 14.32 28.68 -31.23
N GLY A 497 14.57 29.45 -32.28
CA GLY A 497 15.92 29.78 -32.73
C GLY A 497 16.59 30.83 -31.83
N ILE A 498 17.91 30.97 -31.95
CA ILE A 498 18.65 32.12 -31.39
C ILE A 498 19.11 32.97 -32.57
N ILE A 499 18.86 34.28 -32.53
CA ILE A 499 19.28 35.22 -33.58
C ILE A 499 20.82 35.17 -33.69
N ASN A 500 21.34 35.06 -34.91
CA ASN A 500 22.77 35.25 -35.17
C ASN A 500 23.07 36.75 -35.19
N LEU A 501 23.91 37.22 -34.27
CA LEU A 501 24.24 38.64 -34.10
C LEU A 501 25.51 39.05 -34.87
N GLY A 502 25.93 38.21 -35.84
CA GLY A 502 27.12 38.39 -36.67
C GLY A 502 28.28 37.51 -36.19
N ASN A 503 28.60 36.46 -36.95
CA ASN A 503 29.59 35.43 -36.58
C ASN A 503 29.37 34.72 -35.22
N THR A 504 28.17 34.79 -34.63
CA THR A 504 27.87 34.17 -33.32
C THR A 504 27.20 32.79 -33.44
N CYS A 505 27.15 32.21 -34.64
CA CYS A 505 26.46 30.95 -34.88
C CYS A 505 27.06 29.79 -34.06
N TYR A 506 28.36 29.81 -33.77
CA TYR A 506 29.00 28.83 -32.91
C TYR A 506 28.45 28.88 -31.47
N VAL A 507 28.26 30.08 -30.92
CA VAL A 507 27.64 30.27 -29.60
C VAL A 507 26.20 29.78 -29.61
N ASN A 508 25.44 30.12 -30.66
CA ASN A 508 24.05 29.68 -30.80
C ASN A 508 23.93 28.15 -30.85
N SER A 509 24.81 27.46 -31.57
CA SER A 509 24.84 26.00 -31.63
C SER A 509 25.18 25.37 -30.29
N VAL A 510 26.17 25.91 -29.55
CA VAL A 510 26.55 25.42 -28.22
C VAL A 510 25.41 25.65 -27.21
N LEU A 511 24.77 26.83 -27.21
CA LEU A 511 23.65 27.13 -26.33
C LEU A 511 22.46 26.21 -26.57
N GLN A 512 22.15 25.91 -27.83
CA GLN A 512 21.08 24.97 -28.18
C GLN A 512 21.42 23.53 -27.73
N ALA A 513 22.68 23.10 -27.88
CA ALA A 513 23.13 21.78 -27.43
C ALA A 513 23.05 21.66 -25.90
N LEU A 514 23.54 22.67 -25.17
CA LEU A 514 23.47 22.72 -23.71
C LEU A 514 22.02 22.80 -23.20
N TYR A 515 21.18 23.57 -23.88
CA TYR A 515 19.75 23.64 -23.56
C TYR A 515 19.06 22.28 -23.75
N GLN A 516 19.50 21.47 -24.72
CA GLN A 516 18.93 20.14 -24.95
C GLN A 516 19.35 19.10 -23.89
N CYS A 517 20.38 19.37 -23.09
CA CYS A 517 20.77 18.52 -21.98
C CYS A 517 19.82 18.72 -20.78
N ASP A 518 18.85 17.82 -20.59
CA ASP A 518 17.76 17.98 -19.62
C ASP A 518 18.23 18.26 -18.19
N LEU A 519 19.25 17.54 -17.69
CA LEU A 519 19.80 17.74 -16.35
C LEU A 519 20.48 19.11 -16.20
N PHE A 520 21.22 19.55 -17.23
CA PHE A 520 21.91 20.83 -17.22
C PHE A 520 20.92 22.00 -17.34
N ARG A 521 19.96 21.89 -18.27
CA ARG A 521 18.86 22.86 -18.42
C ARG A 521 18.09 23.01 -17.11
N LYS A 522 17.75 21.89 -16.46
CA LYS A 522 17.06 21.88 -15.17
C LYS A 522 17.88 22.58 -14.09
N TYR A 523 19.16 22.23 -13.96
CA TYR A 523 20.07 22.86 -13.00
C TYR A 523 20.14 24.38 -13.19
N ILE A 524 20.32 24.84 -14.43
CA ILE A 524 20.39 26.27 -14.77
C ILE A 524 19.06 27.00 -14.51
N LEU A 525 17.90 26.36 -14.72
CA LEU A 525 16.60 27.01 -14.49
C LEU A 525 16.18 27.05 -13.01
N GLU A 526 16.65 26.12 -12.20
CA GLU A 526 16.20 25.95 -10.81
C GLU A 526 17.11 26.61 -9.75
N HIS A 527 18.35 26.93 -10.09
CA HIS A 527 19.33 27.51 -9.15
C HIS A 527 19.37 29.05 -9.20
N GLN A 528 19.68 29.69 -8.06
CA GLN A 528 19.84 31.15 -7.99
C GLN A 528 21.30 31.55 -8.26
N PHE A 529 21.51 32.44 -9.24
CA PHE A 529 22.84 32.88 -9.68
C PHE A 529 23.11 34.36 -9.41
N ASN A 530 22.69 34.87 -8.24
CA ASN A 530 22.70 36.31 -7.91
C ASN A 530 24.07 36.98 -8.13
N GLU A 531 25.17 36.29 -7.85
CA GLU A 531 26.54 36.79 -7.96
C GLU A 531 27.28 36.33 -9.24
N GLN A 532 26.70 35.39 -10.01
CA GLN A 532 27.35 34.76 -11.16
C GLN A 532 26.73 35.24 -12.47
N ILE A 533 27.19 36.40 -12.93
CA ILE A 533 26.58 37.17 -14.04
C ILE A 533 26.40 36.34 -15.32
N VAL A 534 27.40 35.53 -15.71
CA VAL A 534 27.33 34.68 -16.90
C VAL A 534 26.24 33.61 -16.78
N LEU A 535 26.13 32.96 -15.61
CA LEU A 535 25.12 31.92 -15.37
C LEU A 535 23.72 32.51 -15.23
N ARG A 536 23.61 33.74 -14.73
CA ARG A 536 22.35 34.49 -14.72
C ARG A 536 21.87 34.83 -16.14
N GLU A 537 22.75 35.32 -17.00
CA GLU A 537 22.36 35.59 -18.41
C GLU A 537 22.06 34.29 -19.17
N LEU A 538 22.77 33.19 -18.87
CA LEU A 538 22.46 31.87 -19.43
C LEU A 538 21.09 31.36 -18.96
N GLN A 539 20.76 31.56 -17.69
CA GLN A 539 19.45 31.25 -17.12
C GLN A 539 18.33 32.03 -17.80
N ILE A 540 18.54 33.33 -18.07
CA ILE A 540 17.59 34.17 -18.81
C ILE A 540 17.38 33.62 -20.23
N ILE A 541 18.45 33.25 -20.94
CA ILE A 541 18.36 32.67 -22.29
C ILE A 541 17.60 31.34 -22.27
N PHE A 542 17.88 30.46 -21.31
CA PHE A 542 17.20 29.16 -21.20
C PHE A 542 15.73 29.34 -20.84
N ALA A 543 15.39 30.31 -19.98
CA ALA A 543 14.02 30.65 -19.67
C ALA A 543 13.29 31.18 -20.92
N GLN A 544 13.94 32.02 -21.72
CA GLN A 544 13.38 32.52 -22.97
C GLN A 544 13.19 31.42 -24.02
N LEU A 545 14.13 30.48 -24.18
CA LEU A 545 13.97 29.30 -25.06
C LEU A 545 12.81 28.40 -24.62
N ASN A 546 12.51 28.36 -23.33
CA ASN A 546 11.45 27.52 -22.78
C ASN A 546 10.07 28.19 -22.83
N LEU A 547 10.01 29.52 -22.74
CA LEU A 547 8.76 30.26 -22.48
C LEU A 547 8.35 31.24 -23.57
N SER A 548 9.26 31.64 -24.46
CA SER A 548 8.98 32.66 -25.47
C SER A 548 7.97 32.17 -26.51
N LYS A 549 7.05 33.06 -26.91
CA LYS A 549 6.10 32.81 -28.02
C LYS A 549 6.64 33.28 -29.38
N ARG A 550 7.83 33.90 -29.41
CA ARG A 550 8.49 34.36 -30.65
C ARG A 550 9.08 33.16 -31.40
N PRO A 551 9.40 33.24 -32.70
CA PRO A 551 10.12 32.16 -33.39
C PRO A 551 11.61 32.10 -33.02
N TYR A 552 12.16 33.17 -32.47
CA TYR A 552 13.57 33.26 -32.05
C TYR A 552 13.76 34.20 -30.85
N ILE A 553 14.88 34.06 -30.16
CA ILE A 553 15.30 34.88 -29.01
C ILE A 553 16.65 35.56 -29.28
N ASN A 554 16.95 36.63 -28.54
CA ASN A 554 18.19 37.38 -28.67
C ASN A 554 19.13 37.07 -27.50
N ALA A 555 20.33 36.57 -27.81
CA ALA A 555 21.36 36.23 -26.82
C ALA A 555 22.43 37.34 -26.63
N ALA A 556 22.18 38.57 -27.10
CA ALA A 556 23.14 39.68 -27.11
C ALA A 556 23.81 39.93 -25.76
N ASN A 557 23.05 39.88 -24.67
CA ASN A 557 23.60 40.12 -23.33
C ASN A 557 24.64 39.07 -22.95
N LEU A 558 24.34 37.77 -23.14
CA LEU A 558 25.31 36.71 -22.86
C LEU A 558 26.50 36.75 -23.82
N VAL A 559 26.25 37.00 -25.11
CA VAL A 559 27.30 37.12 -26.12
C VAL A 559 28.22 38.30 -25.81
N SER A 560 27.73 39.39 -25.22
CA SER A 560 28.57 40.53 -24.84
C SER A 560 29.46 40.27 -23.61
N LEU A 561 29.21 39.19 -22.87
CA LEU A 561 29.97 38.78 -21.68
C LEU A 561 31.05 37.74 -22.00
N ILE A 562 31.08 37.22 -23.22
CA ILE A 562 32.00 36.18 -23.73
C ILE A 562 32.83 36.79 -24.85
#